data_AF-A0A7X3ZI09-F1
#
_entry.id   AF-A0A7X3ZI09-F1
#
_cell.length_a   1.000
_cell.length_b   1.000
_cell.length_c   1.000
_cell.angle_alpha   90.00
_cell.angle_beta   90.00
_cell.angle_gamma   90.00
#
_symmetry.space_group_name_H-M   'P 1'
#
loop_
_entity.id
_entity.type
_entity.pdbx_description
1 polymer ?
#
loop_
_entity_poly.entity_id
_entity_poly.type
_entity_poly.pdbx_seq_one_letter_code
_entity_poly.pdbx_strand_id
1 'polypeptide(L)'
;MKLWMDVMRDLESVMNDHERILDAWAEGGVDGVVFGPLVFGTESLSKDAVSAPTDDVVAEAYDPNPAVYARLGVEPPPPPEHKLPEKRALLEKTMNAAKDRGMQVYCMYADGGAGPGGQGHHLHDDRTLASRVARMVDTLEHFPMADGAVMDGPEWGYEIAP
;
A
#
# COMPACT_ATOMS: atom_id res chain seq x y z
N MET A 1 -19.00 14.90 -10.09
CA MET A 1 -18.87 13.89 -9.02
C MET A 1 -17.57 13.16 -9.27
N LYS A 2 -16.77 12.89 -8.25
CA LYS A 2 -15.53 12.12 -8.34
C LYS A 2 -15.75 10.83 -7.55
N LEU A 3 -15.51 9.67 -8.15
CA LEU A 3 -15.81 8.34 -7.60
C LEU A 3 -14.53 7.53 -7.55
N TRP A 4 -14.20 6.99 -6.38
CA TRP A 4 -12.95 6.27 -6.18
C TRP A 4 -13.25 4.85 -5.71
N MET A 5 -12.41 3.92 -6.15
CA MET A 5 -12.46 2.53 -5.71
C MET A 5 -11.31 2.26 -4.75
N ASP A 6 -11.63 1.66 -3.61
CA ASP A 6 -10.64 1.19 -2.65
C ASP A 6 -10.50 -0.32 -2.78
N VAL A 7 -9.29 -0.78 -3.13
CA VAL A 7 -8.99 -2.19 -3.36
C VAL A 7 -8.69 -2.92 -2.05
N MET A 8 -8.29 -2.19 -1.00
CA MET A 8 -7.95 -2.77 0.31
C MET A 8 -7.03 -4.01 0.19
N ARG A 9 -7.34 -5.05 0.95
CA ARG A 9 -6.56 -6.30 1.11
C ARG A 9 -6.76 -7.31 -0.03
N ASP A 10 -7.50 -6.95 -1.08
CA ASP A 10 -7.82 -7.85 -2.19
C ASP A 10 -7.18 -7.40 -3.51
N LEU A 11 -5.87 -7.10 -3.43
CA LEU A 11 -5.06 -6.67 -4.58
C LEU A 11 -5.14 -7.69 -5.72
N GLU A 12 -4.96 -8.97 -5.42
CA GLU A 12 -4.89 -10.04 -6.41
C GLU A 12 -6.18 -10.17 -7.24
N SER A 13 -7.36 -10.03 -6.65
CA SER A 13 -8.61 -10.12 -7.41
C SER A 13 -8.74 -9.02 -8.47
N VAL A 14 -8.27 -7.80 -8.15
CA VAL A 14 -8.22 -6.70 -9.12
C VAL A 14 -7.10 -6.92 -10.14
N MET A 15 -5.90 -7.28 -9.69
CA MET A 15 -4.73 -7.50 -10.53
C MET A 15 -4.94 -8.57 -11.61
N ASN A 16 -5.59 -9.68 -11.25
CA ASN A 16 -5.76 -10.81 -12.15
C ASN A 16 -6.75 -10.56 -13.30
N ASP A 17 -7.64 -9.57 -13.16
CA ASP A 17 -8.68 -9.21 -14.14
C ASP A 17 -8.77 -7.69 -14.36
N HIS A 18 -7.62 -7.00 -14.24
CA HIS A 18 -7.58 -5.54 -14.18
C HIS A 18 -8.14 -4.87 -15.42
N GLU A 19 -7.93 -5.42 -16.62
CA GLU A 19 -8.43 -4.80 -17.85
C GLU A 19 -9.95 -4.64 -17.82
N ARG A 20 -10.67 -5.74 -17.56
CA ARG A 20 -12.14 -5.74 -17.51
C ARG A 20 -12.66 -4.91 -16.34
N ILE A 21 -12.04 -5.02 -15.17
CA ILE A 21 -12.47 -4.31 -13.95
C ILE A 21 -12.28 -2.80 -14.13
N LEU A 22 -11.10 -2.36 -14.57
CA LEU A 22 -10.79 -0.96 -14.75
C LEU A 22 -11.62 -0.33 -15.89
N ASP A 23 -11.91 -1.08 -16.97
CA ASP A 23 -12.84 -0.64 -18.01
C ASP A 23 -14.24 -0.38 -17.45
N ALA A 24 -14.79 -1.34 -16.70
CA ALA A 24 -16.11 -1.20 -16.09
C ALA A 24 -16.16 -0.03 -15.08
N TRP A 25 -15.10 0.17 -14.31
CA TRP A 25 -14.98 1.31 -13.40
C TRP A 25 -14.91 2.64 -14.15
N ALA A 26 -14.11 2.73 -15.22
CA ALA A 26 -14.03 3.92 -16.06
C ALA A 26 -15.39 4.25 -16.70
N GLU A 27 -16.09 3.27 -17.26
CA GLU A 27 -17.45 3.41 -17.81
C GLU A 27 -18.46 3.86 -16.75
N GLY A 28 -18.29 3.41 -15.51
CA GLY A 28 -19.07 3.82 -14.34
C GLY A 28 -18.73 5.22 -13.80
N GLY A 29 -17.71 5.89 -14.34
CA GLY A 29 -17.28 7.23 -13.93
C GLY A 29 -16.33 7.26 -12.73
N VAL A 30 -15.64 6.15 -12.43
CA VAL A 30 -14.54 6.11 -11.45
C VAL A 30 -13.34 6.89 -12.00
N ASP A 31 -12.83 7.82 -11.20
CA ASP A 31 -11.69 8.67 -11.55
C ASP A 31 -10.49 8.50 -10.60
N GLY A 32 -10.54 7.53 -9.69
CA GLY A 32 -9.43 7.18 -8.81
C GLY A 32 -9.49 5.76 -8.26
N VAL A 33 -8.32 5.18 -8.00
CA VAL A 33 -8.15 3.87 -7.38
C VAL A 33 -7.12 3.98 -6.26
N VAL A 34 -7.48 3.45 -5.09
CA VAL A 34 -6.59 3.30 -3.94
C VAL A 34 -6.16 1.84 -3.87
N PHE A 35 -4.87 1.59 -4.03
CA PHE A 35 -4.25 0.28 -3.92
C PHE A 35 -3.60 0.13 -2.56
N GLY A 36 -3.99 -0.89 -1.79
CA GLY A 36 -3.20 -1.37 -0.68
C GLY A 36 -4.02 -1.70 0.57
N PRO A 37 -3.40 -2.29 1.61
CA PRO A 37 -1.95 -2.32 1.86
C PRO A 37 -1.16 -3.03 0.75
N LEU A 38 0.03 -2.55 0.40
CA LEU A 38 0.87 -3.11 -0.70
C LEU A 38 1.58 -4.41 -0.28
N VAL A 39 0.77 -5.39 0.14
CA VAL A 39 1.18 -6.70 0.63
C VAL A 39 0.31 -7.74 -0.08
N PHE A 40 0.94 -8.75 -0.65
CA PHE A 40 0.26 -9.87 -1.31
C PHE A 40 -0.15 -10.94 -0.29
N GLY A 41 -1.10 -11.78 -0.70
CA GLY A 41 -1.50 -12.96 0.06
C GLY A 41 -2.19 -12.64 1.39
N THR A 42 -2.63 -11.40 1.61
CA THR A 42 -3.36 -11.05 2.83
C THR A 42 -4.76 -11.65 2.83
N GLU A 43 -5.25 -12.05 4.00
CA GLU A 43 -6.64 -12.49 4.15
C GLU A 43 -7.61 -11.38 3.72
N SER A 44 -8.52 -11.73 2.81
CA SER A 44 -9.63 -10.85 2.43
C SER A 44 -10.74 -10.92 3.47
N LEU A 45 -11.60 -9.90 3.50
CA LEU A 45 -12.79 -9.92 4.35
C LEU A 45 -13.95 -10.57 3.60
N SER A 46 -14.55 -11.58 4.21
CA SER A 46 -15.82 -12.13 3.74
C SER A 46 -16.95 -11.11 3.91
N LYS A 47 -18.09 -11.38 3.27
CA LYS A 47 -19.33 -10.57 3.39
C LYS A 47 -19.81 -10.38 4.84
N ASP A 48 -19.42 -11.26 5.76
CA ASP A 48 -19.79 -11.23 7.17
C ASP A 48 -18.71 -10.53 8.03
N ALA A 49 -17.78 -9.81 7.39
CA ALA A 49 -16.64 -9.12 8.01
C ALA A 49 -15.69 -10.06 8.80
N VAL A 50 -15.67 -11.34 8.43
CA VAL A 50 -14.73 -12.34 8.96
C VAL A 50 -13.61 -12.54 7.95
N SER A 51 -12.35 -12.61 8.41
CA SER A 51 -11.22 -13.01 7.57
C SER A 51 -11.51 -14.32 6.83
N ALA A 52 -11.38 -14.30 5.51
CA ALA A 52 -11.32 -15.49 4.69
C ALA A 52 -9.86 -15.97 4.68
N PRO A 53 -9.57 -17.17 5.23
CA PRO A 53 -8.20 -17.67 5.26
C PRO A 53 -7.68 -17.90 3.85
N THR A 54 -6.39 -17.71 3.67
CA THR A 54 -5.67 -17.98 2.43
C THR A 54 -4.41 -18.78 2.73
N ASP A 55 -4.08 -19.71 1.86
CA ASP A 55 -2.81 -20.46 1.89
C ASP A 55 -1.71 -19.74 1.08
N ASP A 56 -2.01 -18.54 0.57
CA ASP A 56 -1.06 -17.74 -0.20
C ASP A 56 0.12 -17.28 0.65
N VAL A 57 1.27 -17.17 -0.01
CA VAL A 57 2.47 -16.58 0.56
C VAL A 57 2.25 -15.09 0.77
N VAL A 58 2.34 -14.64 2.03
CA VAL A 58 2.32 -13.23 2.39
C VAL A 58 3.68 -12.60 2.11
N ALA A 59 3.70 -11.51 1.34
CA ALA A 59 4.92 -10.76 1.06
C ALA A 59 4.65 -9.32 0.63
N GLU A 60 5.52 -8.40 1.03
CA GLU A 60 5.48 -7.01 0.60
C GLU A 60 5.79 -6.87 -0.90
N ALA A 61 5.12 -5.90 -1.53
CA ALA A 61 5.16 -5.70 -2.97
C ALA A 61 6.50 -5.17 -3.52
N TYR A 62 7.48 -4.88 -2.67
CA TYR A 62 8.80 -4.41 -3.06
C TYR A 62 9.85 -4.68 -1.97
N ASP A 63 11.11 -4.45 -2.30
CA ASP A 63 12.22 -4.55 -1.34
C ASP A 63 12.55 -3.15 -0.81
N PRO A 64 12.70 -2.94 0.51
CA PRO A 64 13.03 -1.62 1.02
C PRO A 64 14.33 -1.07 0.43
N ASN A 65 14.36 0.20 0.03
CA ASN A 65 15.58 0.85 -0.46
C ASN A 65 16.39 1.45 0.70
N PRO A 66 17.54 0.86 1.12
CA PRO A 66 18.29 1.32 2.29
C PRO A 66 18.76 2.77 2.21
N ALA A 67 18.94 3.31 1.00
CA ALA A 67 19.33 4.71 0.80
C ALA A 67 18.23 5.67 1.30
N VAL A 68 16.96 5.31 1.17
CA VAL A 68 15.83 6.12 1.65
C VAL A 68 15.93 6.32 3.16
N TYR A 69 16.11 5.22 3.89
CA TYR A 69 16.18 5.19 5.35
C TYR A 69 17.44 5.89 5.86
N ALA A 70 18.58 5.71 5.16
CA ALA A 70 19.82 6.42 5.49
C ALA A 70 19.67 7.94 5.42
N ARG A 71 18.92 8.49 4.44
CA ARG A 71 18.64 9.95 4.34
C ARG A 71 17.90 10.50 5.57
N LEU A 72 17.14 9.63 6.26
CA LEU A 72 16.30 9.98 7.41
C LEU A 72 16.90 9.49 8.74
N GLY A 73 18.11 8.91 8.73
CA GLY A 73 18.82 8.47 9.94
C GLY A 73 18.18 7.27 10.64
N VAL A 74 17.43 6.44 9.91
CA VAL A 74 16.74 5.26 10.43
C VAL A 74 17.19 3.98 9.73
N GLU A 75 16.90 2.84 10.34
CA GLU A 75 17.22 1.53 9.77
C GLU A 75 16.10 1.06 8.84
N PRO A 76 16.43 0.48 7.67
CA PRO A 76 15.42 -0.12 6.80
C PRO A 76 14.79 -1.38 7.43
N PRO A 77 13.54 -1.71 7.10
CA PRO A 77 13.00 -3.03 7.33
C PRO A 77 13.87 -4.10 6.64
N PRO A 78 13.85 -5.35 7.14
CA PRO A 78 14.41 -6.46 6.38
C PRO A 78 13.67 -6.62 5.05
N PRO A 79 14.36 -7.06 3.99
CA PRO A 79 13.70 -7.37 2.74
C PRO A 79 12.74 -8.57 2.91
N PRO A 80 11.64 -8.64 2.14
CA PRO A 80 10.71 -9.76 2.18
C PRO A 80 11.42 -11.08 1.86
N GLU A 81 11.05 -12.14 2.59
CA GLU A 81 11.55 -13.50 2.35
C GLU A 81 11.19 -13.98 0.94
N HIS A 82 9.94 -13.73 0.53
CA HIS A 82 9.42 -14.11 -0.77
C HIS A 82 9.29 -12.89 -1.69
N LYS A 83 9.94 -12.93 -2.86
CA LYS A 83 10.00 -11.78 -3.78
C LYS A 83 8.84 -11.66 -4.76
N LEU A 84 8.18 -12.77 -5.07
CA LEU A 84 7.00 -12.84 -5.95
C LEU A 84 7.08 -11.92 -7.20
N PRO A 85 8.14 -12.02 -8.03
CA PRO A 85 8.41 -11.05 -9.09
C PRO A 85 7.27 -10.92 -10.12
N GLU A 86 6.57 -12.01 -10.40
CA GLU A 86 5.40 -12.00 -11.30
C GLU A 86 4.22 -11.20 -10.71
N LYS A 87 3.93 -11.36 -9.41
CA LYS A 87 2.90 -10.54 -8.72
C LYS A 87 3.30 -9.06 -8.68
N ARG A 88 4.58 -8.75 -8.42
CA ARG A 88 5.11 -7.37 -8.43
C ARG A 88 4.93 -6.71 -9.81
N ALA A 89 5.32 -7.42 -10.87
CA ALA A 89 5.15 -6.93 -12.25
C ALA A 89 3.67 -6.74 -12.61
N LEU A 90 2.79 -7.64 -12.15
CA LEU A 90 1.35 -7.53 -12.39
C LEU A 90 0.74 -6.34 -11.64
N LEU A 91 1.18 -6.05 -10.42
CA LEU A 91 0.76 -4.87 -9.67
C LEU A 91 1.16 -3.58 -10.41
N GLU A 92 2.42 -3.48 -10.83
CA GLU A 92 2.91 -2.34 -11.61
C GLU A 92 2.11 -2.15 -12.91
N LYS A 93 1.84 -3.25 -13.64
CA LYS A 93 1.01 -3.23 -14.84
C LYS A 93 -0.40 -2.71 -14.52
N THR A 94 -1.01 -3.19 -13.44
CA THR A 94 -2.37 -2.83 -13.03
C THR A 94 -2.47 -1.35 -12.66
N MET A 95 -1.49 -0.82 -11.91
CA MET A 95 -1.46 0.60 -11.53
C MET A 95 -1.28 1.50 -12.76
N ASN A 96 -0.40 1.15 -13.70
CA ASN A 96 -0.26 1.88 -14.96
C ASN A 96 -1.53 1.79 -15.82
N ALA A 97 -2.19 0.64 -15.87
CA ALA A 97 -3.45 0.47 -16.60
C ALA A 97 -4.58 1.37 -16.05
N ALA A 98 -4.59 1.66 -14.74
CA ALA A 98 -5.49 2.65 -14.16
C ALA A 98 -5.13 4.08 -14.62
N LYS A 99 -3.83 4.43 -14.64
CA LYS A 99 -3.35 5.73 -15.17
C LYS A 99 -3.71 5.93 -16.64
N ASP A 100 -3.57 4.90 -17.47
CA ASP A 100 -3.91 4.94 -18.89
C ASP A 100 -5.40 5.24 -19.13
N ARG A 101 -6.26 4.91 -18.16
CA ARG A 101 -7.70 5.23 -18.14
C ARG A 101 -8.01 6.61 -17.53
N GLY A 102 -6.98 7.40 -17.21
CA GLY A 102 -7.11 8.72 -16.64
C GLY A 102 -7.45 8.73 -15.15
N MET A 103 -7.36 7.60 -14.46
CA MET A 103 -7.63 7.52 -13.03
C MET A 103 -6.44 8.07 -12.23
N GLN A 104 -6.74 8.64 -11.05
CA GLN A 104 -5.74 8.86 -10.02
C GLN A 104 -5.38 7.53 -9.33
N VAL A 105 -4.12 7.36 -8.95
CA VAL A 105 -3.62 6.14 -8.32
C VAL A 105 -3.02 6.51 -6.98
N TYR A 106 -3.53 5.95 -5.89
CA TYR A 106 -3.03 6.21 -4.53
C TYR A 106 -2.64 4.91 -3.86
N CYS A 107 -1.61 4.95 -3.01
CA CYS A 107 -1.22 3.82 -2.17
C CYS A 107 -1.84 3.94 -0.78
N MET A 108 -2.57 2.94 -0.32
CA MET A 108 -3.06 2.87 1.06
C MET A 108 -1.94 2.40 2.00
N TYR A 109 -1.81 3.06 3.15
CA TYR A 109 -0.83 2.75 4.18
C TYR A 109 0.62 2.70 3.65
N ALA A 110 1.05 3.77 2.99
CA ALA A 110 2.42 3.89 2.47
C ALA A 110 3.49 3.90 3.57
N ASP A 111 3.13 4.03 4.84
CA ASP A 111 4.05 3.83 5.98
C ASP A 111 4.00 2.41 6.58
N GLY A 112 3.28 1.50 5.91
CA GLY A 112 3.28 0.09 6.20
C GLY A 112 4.68 -0.50 6.08
N GLY A 113 4.95 -1.54 6.87
CA GLY A 113 6.22 -2.25 6.89
C GLY A 113 6.74 -2.57 8.29
N ALA A 114 7.33 -3.75 8.44
CA ALA A 114 7.81 -4.31 9.71
C ALA A 114 9.27 -3.91 10.05
N GLY A 115 9.62 -2.63 9.89
CA GLY A 115 10.95 -2.09 10.21
C GLY A 115 11.02 -1.46 11.61
N PRO A 116 12.22 -1.30 12.21
CA PRO A 116 12.36 -0.69 13.52
C PRO A 116 11.90 0.78 13.52
N GLY A 117 11.08 1.14 14.51
CA GLY A 117 10.71 2.51 14.84
C GLY A 117 11.38 2.98 16.14
N GLY A 118 10.94 4.13 16.64
CA GLY A 118 11.16 4.50 18.04
C GLY A 118 10.32 3.63 18.99
N GLN A 119 10.26 4.02 20.27
CA GLN A 119 9.49 3.29 21.28
C GLN A 119 8.14 3.93 21.58
N GLY A 120 7.96 5.20 21.16
CA GLY A 120 6.72 5.95 21.36
C GLY A 120 5.87 6.08 20.10
N HIS A 121 4.70 6.67 20.30
CA HIS A 121 3.77 7.01 19.22
C HIS A 121 4.39 8.05 18.26
N HIS A 122 4.06 7.97 16.96
CA HIS A 122 4.66 8.82 15.92
C HIS A 122 4.38 10.32 16.06
N LEU A 123 3.40 10.72 16.88
CA LEU A 123 3.13 12.12 17.21
C LEU A 123 4.04 12.67 18.31
N HIS A 124 4.78 11.79 19.01
CA HIS A 124 5.57 12.12 20.19
C HIS A 124 7.01 11.55 20.17
N ASP A 125 7.32 10.67 19.23
CA ASP A 125 8.64 10.06 19.06
C ASP A 125 9.18 10.37 17.66
N ASP A 126 10.21 11.21 17.61
CA ASP A 126 10.84 11.66 16.36
C ASP A 126 11.42 10.51 15.54
N ARG A 127 11.89 9.43 16.20
CA ARG A 127 12.45 8.26 15.50
C ARG A 127 11.33 7.45 14.86
N THR A 128 10.20 7.27 15.55
CA THR A 128 9.00 6.65 14.97
C THR A 128 8.47 7.47 13.79
N LEU A 129 8.43 8.80 13.92
CA LEU A 129 8.03 9.68 12.82
C LEU A 129 8.97 9.54 11.61
N ALA A 130 10.29 9.60 11.84
CA ALA A 130 11.29 9.44 10.79
C ALA A 130 11.19 8.08 10.08
N SER A 131 10.98 6.99 10.83
CA SER A 131 10.77 5.66 10.25
C SER A 131 9.49 5.58 9.39
N ARG A 132 8.38 6.21 9.81
CA ARG A 132 7.14 6.25 9.03
C ARG A 132 7.32 7.06 7.74
N VAL A 133 7.93 8.25 7.83
CA VAL A 133 8.24 9.07 6.65
C VAL A 133 9.15 8.34 5.68
N ALA A 134 10.16 7.61 6.18
CA ALA A 134 11.05 6.82 5.34
C ALA A 134 10.31 5.77 4.52
N ARG A 135 9.36 5.06 5.14
CA ARG A 135 8.52 4.06 4.45
C ARG A 135 7.64 4.70 3.39
N MET A 136 6.99 5.84 3.69
CA MET A 136 6.17 6.55 2.70
C MET A 136 6.99 6.97 1.48
N VAL A 137 8.17 7.53 1.71
CA VAL A 137 9.09 7.91 0.61
C VAL A 137 9.53 6.68 -0.16
N ASP A 138 9.87 5.60 0.52
CA ASP A 138 10.31 4.34 -0.09
C ASP A 138 9.20 3.71 -0.94
N THR A 139 7.95 3.68 -0.46
CA THR A 139 6.78 3.26 -1.24
C THR A 139 6.62 4.11 -2.50
N LEU A 140 6.60 5.44 -2.37
CA LEU A 140 6.34 6.33 -3.50
C LEU A 140 7.50 6.36 -4.52
N GLU A 141 8.74 6.13 -4.08
CA GLU A 141 9.88 5.94 -5.01
C GLU A 141 9.80 4.60 -5.76
N HIS A 142 9.22 3.55 -5.17
CA HIS A 142 8.98 2.26 -5.85
C HIS A 142 7.78 2.28 -6.80
N PHE A 143 6.79 3.13 -6.53
CA PHE A 143 5.58 3.25 -7.34
C PHE A 143 5.43 4.67 -7.89
N PRO A 144 6.30 5.09 -8.85
CA PRO A 144 6.31 6.46 -9.37
C PRO A 144 5.04 6.82 -10.17
N MET A 145 4.20 5.83 -10.50
CA MET A 145 2.89 6.07 -11.13
C MET A 145 1.82 6.50 -10.12
N ALA A 146 2.04 6.30 -8.82
CA ALA A 146 1.12 6.77 -7.79
C ALA A 146 1.15 8.30 -7.70
N ASP A 147 -0.02 8.92 -7.66
CA ASP A 147 -0.21 10.36 -7.47
C ASP A 147 -0.09 10.77 -5.99
N GLY A 148 -0.09 9.80 -5.07
CA GLY A 148 0.04 10.04 -3.64
C GLY A 148 -0.22 8.80 -2.80
N ALA A 149 -0.40 9.02 -1.50
CA ALA A 149 -0.74 7.99 -0.53
C ALA A 149 -1.94 8.41 0.32
N VAL A 150 -2.75 7.43 0.73
CA VAL A 150 -3.78 7.58 1.75
C VAL A 150 -3.27 6.90 3.01
N MET A 151 -3.28 7.67 4.11
CA MET A 151 -2.90 7.17 5.43
C MET A 151 -4.15 7.07 6.28
N ASP A 152 -4.24 6.04 7.12
CA ASP A 152 -5.13 6.17 8.28
C ASP A 152 -4.58 7.29 9.16
N GLY A 153 -5.47 8.18 9.59
CA GLY A 153 -5.13 9.12 10.64
C GLY A 153 -4.94 8.38 11.98
N PRO A 154 -4.64 9.10 13.08
CA PRO A 154 -5.00 8.56 14.38
C PRO A 154 -6.52 8.40 14.40
N GLU A 155 -7.00 7.17 14.24
CA GLU A 155 -8.42 6.88 14.11
C GLU A 155 -9.10 7.00 15.49
N TRP A 156 -8.34 6.72 16.56
CA TRP A 156 -8.88 6.70 17.91
C TRP A 156 -8.05 7.54 18.88
N GLY A 157 -8.73 8.26 19.77
CA GLY A 157 -8.07 9.13 20.77
C GLY A 157 -7.13 8.38 21.74
N TYR A 158 -7.23 7.05 21.85
CA TYR A 158 -6.28 6.23 22.62
C TYR A 158 -4.96 6.00 21.88
N GLU A 159 -4.94 6.09 20.54
CA GLU A 159 -3.72 5.99 19.73
C GLU A 159 -2.87 7.25 19.88
N ILE A 160 -3.50 8.36 20.27
CA ILE A 160 -2.87 9.67 20.50
C ILE A 160 -2.41 9.81 21.97
N ALA A 161 -2.82 8.91 22.87
CA ALA A 161 -2.41 8.98 24.26
C ALA A 161 -0.88 8.70 24.36
N PRO A 162 -0.11 9.59 25.01
CA PRO A 162 1.35 9.52 25.06
C PRO A 162 1.91 8.29 25.78
#